data_AF-A0A1I7WTK7-F1
#
_entry.id   AF-A0A1I7WTK7-F1
#
_cell.length_a   1.000
_cell.length_b   1.000
_cell.length_c   1.000
_cell.angle_alpha   90.00
_cell.angle_beta   90.00
_cell.angle_gamma   90.00
#
_symmetry.space_group_name_H-M   'P 1'
#
loop_
_entity.id
_entity.type
_entity.pdbx_description
1 polymer ?
#
loop_
_entity_poly.entity_id
_entity_poly.type
_entity_poly.pdbx_seq_one_letter_code
_entity_poly.pdbx_strand_id
1 'polypeptide(L)'
;MSDAQTLSTRTHLGHLLNPGDLVLAFDIRNCNVNNRVFDDMKTDNIPDVVIVKKVSKSYIMTYLLLFIQFRPFKSFYRFMEDIEEDPLMREKINIYKMDDQQAD
;
A
#
# COMPACT_ATOMS: atom_id res chain seq x y z
N MET A 1 16.17 -7.51 19.25
CA MET A 1 14.70 -7.51 19.14
C MET A 1 14.32 -6.17 18.54
N SER A 2 13.50 -6.12 17.50
CA SER A 2 12.99 -4.83 17.01
C SER A 2 12.02 -4.28 18.05
N ASP A 3 12.24 -3.04 18.50
CA ASP A 3 11.39 -2.39 19.50
C ASP A 3 9.99 -2.13 18.92
N ALA A 4 9.05 -3.04 19.20
CA ALA A 4 7.65 -2.86 18.84
C ALA A 4 7.00 -1.87 19.83
N GLN A 5 6.73 -0.65 19.39
CA GLN A 5 6.03 0.35 20.20
C GLN A 5 4.56 -0.05 20.38
N THR A 6 4.14 -0.22 21.63
CA THR A 6 2.73 -0.51 21.94
C THR A 6 1.94 0.80 21.98
N LEU A 7 0.78 0.82 21.31
CA LEU A 7 -0.12 1.98 21.24
C LEU A 7 -1.48 1.62 21.85
N SER A 8 -2.11 2.59 22.51
CA SER A 8 -3.45 2.44 23.07
C SER A 8 -4.37 3.49 22.45
N THR A 9 -5.52 3.06 21.94
CA THR A 9 -6.51 3.95 21.34
C THR A 9 -7.92 3.44 21.60
N ARG A 10 -8.88 4.36 21.67
CA ARG A 10 -10.29 4.03 21.81
C ARG A 10 -10.88 3.82 20.42
N THR A 11 -11.61 2.73 20.22
CA THR A 11 -12.27 2.41 18.95
C THR A 11 -13.73 2.04 19.17
N HIS A 12 -14.56 2.41 18.19
CA HIS A 12 -15.97 2.00 18.12
C HIS A 12 -16.13 0.54 17.67
N LEU A 13 -15.06 -0.11 17.19
CA LEU A 13 -15.06 -1.49 16.72
C LEU A 13 -14.84 -2.52 17.84
N GLY A 14 -14.96 -2.13 19.11
CA GLY A 14 -14.67 -3.01 20.25
C GLY A 14 -15.47 -4.31 20.28
N HIS A 15 -16.72 -4.31 19.79
CA HIS A 15 -17.53 -5.53 19.70
C HIS A 15 -17.09 -6.48 18.57
N LEU A 16 -16.36 -5.98 17.57
CA LEU A 16 -15.93 -6.74 16.40
C LEU A 16 -14.50 -7.31 16.55
N LEU A 17 -13.67 -6.63 17.35
CA LEU A 17 -12.25 -6.94 17.50
C LEU A 17 -12.02 -7.92 18.65
N ASN A 18 -11.23 -8.95 18.37
CA ASN A 18 -10.71 -9.91 19.32
C ASN A 18 -9.18 -9.85 19.37
N PRO A 19 -8.54 -10.28 20.46
CA PRO A 19 -7.09 -10.39 20.52
C PRO A 19 -6.53 -11.23 19.36
N GLY A 20 -5.51 -10.71 18.67
CA GLY A 20 -4.90 -11.37 17.50
C GLY A 20 -5.56 -11.08 16.15
N ASP A 21 -6.57 -10.20 16.11
CA ASP A 21 -7.11 -9.68 14.86
C ASP A 21 -6.18 -8.64 14.23
N LEU A 22 -6.20 -8.58 12.90
CA LEU A 22 -5.51 -7.55 12.13
C LEU A 22 -6.48 -6.43 11.78
N VAL A 23 -5.99 -5.21 11.81
CA VAL A 23 -6.80 -4.00 11.57
C VAL A 23 -6.07 -3.04 10.65
N LEU A 24 -6.84 -2.25 9.90
CA LEU A 24 -6.35 -1.06 9.23
C LEU A 24 -6.60 0.14 10.13
N ALA A 25 -5.56 0.94 10.30
CA ALA A 25 -5.61 2.14 11.10
C ALA A 25 -4.80 3.24 10.43
N PHE A 26 -5.20 4.50 10.69
CA PHE A 26 -4.41 5.67 10.34
C PHE A 26 -3.46 5.98 11.49
N ASP A 27 -2.18 6.12 11.15
CA ASP A 27 -1.17 6.67 12.06
C ASP A 27 -1.25 8.19 11.99
N ILE A 28 -1.70 8.81 13.07
CA ILE A 28 -1.87 10.26 13.14
C ILE A 28 -0.58 10.94 13.64
N ARG A 29 0.25 10.25 14.45
CA ARG A 29 1.50 10.81 14.98
C ARG A 29 2.45 11.27 13.89
N ASN A 30 2.53 10.49 12.81
CA ASN A 30 3.41 10.78 11.68
C ASN A 30 2.68 11.42 10.49
N CYS A 31 1.39 11.74 10.63
CA CYS A 31 0.62 12.32 9.56
C CYS A 31 0.80 13.85 9.52
N ASN A 32 1.28 14.38 8.39
CA ASN A 32 1.26 15.81 8.14
C ASN A 32 -0.09 16.20 7.51
N VAL A 33 -1.03 16.65 8.35
CA VAL A 33 -2.36 17.06 7.92
C VAL A 33 -2.40 18.58 7.75
N ASN A 34 -2.64 19.06 6.54
CA ASN A 34 -2.85 20.49 6.28
C ASN A 34 -4.32 20.85 6.55
N ASN A 35 -4.69 21.01 7.82
CA ASN A 35 -6.05 21.36 8.21
C ASN A 35 -6.07 22.29 9.44
N ARG A 36 -6.54 23.53 9.25
CA ARG A 36 -6.62 24.55 10.29
C ARG A 36 -7.41 24.10 11.54
N VAL A 37 -8.51 23.37 11.34
CA VAL A 37 -9.31 22.87 12.47
C VAL A 37 -8.53 21.85 13.29
N PHE A 38 -7.68 21.07 12.62
CA PHE A 38 -6.81 20.09 13.27
C PHE A 38 -5.68 20.77 14.04
N ASP A 39 -5.11 21.84 13.48
CA ASP A 39 -4.07 22.65 14.12
C ASP A 39 -4.57 23.37 15.38
N ASP A 40 -5.84 23.80 15.38
CA ASP A 40 -6.48 24.48 16.51
C ASP A 40 -6.91 23.51 17.64
N MET A 41 -6.86 22.19 17.41
CA MET A 41 -7.22 21.20 18.43
C MET A 41 -6.12 21.01 19.48
N LYS A 42 -6.54 20.76 20.72
CA LYS A 42 -5.61 20.38 21.79
C LYS A 42 -5.00 19.02 21.49
N THR A 43 -3.68 18.92 21.62
CA THR A 43 -2.92 17.67 21.39
C THR A 43 -3.44 16.50 22.23
N ASP A 44 -3.90 16.75 23.45
CA ASP A 44 -4.45 15.72 24.35
C ASP A 44 -5.74 15.06 23.81
N ASN A 45 -6.47 15.75 22.93
CA ASN A 45 -7.70 15.25 22.33
C ASN A 45 -7.45 14.50 21.02
N ILE A 46 -6.22 14.56 20.49
CA ILE A 46 -5.86 13.94 19.22
C ILE A 46 -5.36 12.51 19.51
N PRO A 47 -6.03 11.46 18.98
CA PRO A 47 -5.58 10.10 19.16
C PRO A 47 -4.33 9.83 18.32
N ASP A 48 -3.44 9.01 18.84
CA ASP A 48 -2.22 8.60 18.14
C ASP A 48 -2.50 7.78 16.88
N VAL A 49 -3.50 6.91 16.96
CA VAL A 49 -3.91 5.99 15.91
C VAL A 49 -5.43 5.91 15.89
N VAL A 50 -6.01 5.90 14.69
CA VAL A 50 -7.45 5.74 14.48
C VAL A 50 -7.72 4.46 13.71
N ILE A 51 -8.38 3.51 14.35
CA ILE A 51 -8.74 2.22 13.74
C ILE A 51 -10.01 2.38 12.92
N VAL A 52 -9.95 1.97 11.65
CA VAL A 52 -11.06 2.16 10.68
C VAL A 52 -11.75 0.84 10.34
N LYS A 53 -10.98 -0.24 10.18
CA LYS A 53 -11.53 -1.50 9.65
C LYS A 53 -10.79 -2.73 10.19
N LYS A 54 -11.54 -3.78 10.53
CA LYS A 54 -10.99 -5.13 10.77
C LYS A 54 -10.64 -5.80 9.45
N VAL A 55 -9.44 -6.35 9.35
CA VAL A 55 -8.99 -7.11 8.19
C VAL A 55 -9.15 -8.60 8.48
N SER A 56 -10.03 -9.26 7.72
CA SER A 56 -10.12 -10.72 7.81
C SER A 56 -8.95 -11.36 7.06
N LYS A 57 -8.40 -12.42 7.64
CA LYS A 57 -7.22 -13.14 7.13
C LYS A 57 -7.40 -13.65 5.69
N SER A 58 -8.63 -14.00 5.29
CA SER A 58 -8.94 -14.40 3.91
C SER A 58 -8.66 -13.27 2.91
N TYR A 59 -8.98 -12.02 3.26
CA TYR A 59 -8.68 -10.87 2.40
C TYR A 59 -7.18 -10.68 2.25
N ILE A 60 -6.39 -10.86 3.31
CA ILE A 60 -4.93 -10.69 3.27
C ILE A 60 -4.29 -11.74 2.36
N MET A 61 -4.74 -12.99 2.39
CA MET A 61 -4.22 -14.00 1.47
C MET A 61 -4.54 -13.64 0.02
N THR A 62 -5.77 -13.20 -0.28
CA THR A 62 -6.13 -12.74 -1.63
C THR A 62 -5.33 -11.51 -2.06
N TYR A 63 -5.15 -10.52 -1.18
CA TYR A 63 -4.39 -9.31 -1.50
C TYR A 63 -2.89 -9.54 -1.53
N LEU A 64 -2.31 -10.43 -0.72
CA LEU A 64 -0.89 -10.78 -0.76
C LEU A 64 -0.57 -11.59 -2.02
N LEU A 65 -1.41 -12.56 -2.39
CA LEU A 65 -1.32 -13.27 -3.69
C LEU A 65 -1.48 -12.30 -4.86
N LEU A 66 -2.46 -11.40 -4.80
CA LEU A 66 -2.68 -10.39 -5.84
C LEU A 66 -1.49 -9.41 -5.90
N PHE A 67 -0.97 -8.94 -4.77
CA PHE A 67 0.12 -7.98 -4.68
C PHE A 67 1.47 -8.56 -5.13
N ILE A 68 1.72 -9.85 -4.87
CA ILE A 68 2.88 -10.57 -5.39
C ILE A 68 2.75 -10.80 -6.90
N GLN A 69 1.53 -11.04 -7.43
CA GLN A 69 1.32 -11.16 -8.88
C GLN A 69 1.33 -9.82 -9.65
N PHE A 70 0.92 -8.69 -9.05
CA PHE A 70 0.60 -7.48 -9.81
C PHE A 70 1.67 -6.39 -9.90
N ARG A 71 2.83 -6.51 -9.25
CA ARG A 71 3.71 -5.34 -9.06
C ARG A 71 4.62 -4.92 -10.23
N PRO A 72 4.86 -5.71 -11.31
CA PRO A 72 5.27 -5.08 -12.57
C PRO A 72 4.62 -5.63 -13.86
N PHE A 73 3.92 -6.77 -13.82
CA PHE A 73 3.56 -7.47 -15.04
C PHE A 73 2.41 -6.78 -15.79
N LYS A 74 1.32 -6.38 -15.12
CA LYS A 74 0.14 -5.91 -15.85
C LYS A 74 0.33 -4.58 -16.58
N SER A 75 1.13 -3.67 -16.05
CA SER A 75 1.47 -2.40 -16.72
C SER A 75 2.44 -2.61 -17.89
N PHE A 76 3.41 -3.52 -17.74
CA PHE A 76 4.39 -3.83 -18.79
C PHE A 76 3.76 -4.56 -19.98
N TYR A 77 2.91 -5.57 -19.72
CA TYR A 77 2.25 -6.33 -20.79
C TYR A 77 1.27 -5.46 -21.57
N ARG A 78 0.52 -4.60 -20.87
CA ARG A 78 -0.37 -3.64 -21.53
C ARG A 78 0.41 -2.64 -22.39
N PHE A 79 1.55 -2.14 -21.90
CA PHE A 79 2.44 -1.29 -22.70
C PHE A 79 3.02 -2.01 -23.92
N MET A 80 3.41 -3.28 -23.77
CA MET A 80 3.89 -4.09 -24.90
C MET A 80 2.79 -4.37 -25.93
N GLU A 81 1.56 -4.64 -25.47
CA GLU A 81 0.37 -4.82 -26.30
C GLU A 81 0.05 -3.53 -27.07
N ASP A 82 0.04 -2.37 -26.40
CA ASP A 82 -0.17 -1.06 -27.02
C ASP A 82 0.94 -0.74 -28.07
N ILE A 83 2.19 -1.15 -27.83
CA ILE A 83 3.31 -1.02 -28.78
C ILE A 83 3.17 -1.96 -29.99
N GLU A 84 2.60 -3.15 -29.79
CA GLU A 84 2.39 -4.12 -30.86
C GLU A 84 1.21 -3.72 -31.76
N GLU A 85 0.17 -3.09 -31.18
CA GLU A 85 -1.01 -2.63 -31.92
C GLU A 85 -0.80 -1.29 -32.66
N ASP A 86 -0.02 -0.33 -32.13
CA ASP A 86 0.20 0.99 -32.76
C ASP A 86 1.61 1.15 -33.38
N PRO A 87 1.72 1.17 -34.73
CA PRO A 87 2.99 1.37 -35.43
C PRO A 87 3.71 2.68 -35.09
N LEU A 88 2.98 3.74 -34.75
CA LEU A 88 3.56 5.06 -34.43
C LEU A 88 4.22 5.09 -33.05
N MET A 89 3.73 4.29 -32.10
CA MET A 89 4.34 4.14 -30.78
C MET A 89 5.60 3.28 -30.87
N ARG A 90 5.57 2.22 -31.68
CA ARG A 90 6.73 1.36 -31.93
C ARG A 90 7.91 2.11 -32.55
N GLU A 91 7.63 3.03 -33.48
CA GLU A 91 8.67 3.80 -34.17
C GLU A 91 9.51 4.67 -33.22
N LYS A 92 8.94 5.11 -32.09
CA LYS A 92 9.59 6.03 -31.16
C LYS A 92 10.36 5.35 -30.03
N ILE A 93 10.47 4.02 -30.04
CA ILE A 93 11.10 3.25 -28.97
C ILE A 93 12.32 2.50 -29.51
N ASN A 94 13.48 2.77 -28.94
CA ASN A 94 14.71 2.05 -29.28
C ASN A 94 14.68 0.64 -28.68
N ILE A 95 14.72 -0.37 -29.54
CA ILE A 95 14.80 -1.78 -29.15
C ILE A 95 16.27 -2.21 -29.22
N TYR A 96 16.87 -2.50 -28.07
CA TYR A 96 18.22 -3.04 -27.99
C TYR A 96 18.14 -4.54 -27.79
N LYS A 97 18.72 -5.31 -28.71
CA LYS A 97 18.97 -6.72 -28.49
C LYS A 97 20.09 -6.82 -27.46
N MET A 98 19.85 -7.48 -26.34
CA MET A 98 20.95 -7.85 -25.46
C MET A 98 21.68 -8.99 -26.14
N ASP A 99 22.94 -8.77 -26.48
CA ASP A 99 23.82 -9.86 -26.85
C ASP A 99 24.03 -10.73 -25.60
N ASP A 100 23.96 -12.05 -25.75
CA ASP A 100 24.07 -13.05 -24.67
C ASP A 100 25.49 -13.10 -24.06
N GLN A 101 26.11 -11.96 -23.78
CA GLN A 101 27.46 -11.86 -23.26
C GLN A 101 27.45 -11.78 -21.73
N GLN A 102 27.67 -12.97 -21.16
CA GLN A 102 28.29 -13.27 -19.87
C GLN A 102 27.52 -12.87 -18.60
N ALA A 103 26.73 -13.83 -18.12
CA ALA A 103 26.65 -14.09 -16.69
C ALA A 103 27.95 -14.80 -16.27
N ASP A 104 28.82 -14.08 -15.57
CA ASP A 104 29.94 -14.62 -14.79
C ASP A 104 29.67 -14.28 -13.31
#